data_AF-A0A094ERK0-F1
#
_entry.id   AF-A0A094ERK0-F1
#
_cell.length_a   1.000
_cell.length_b   1.000
_cell.length_c   1.000
_cell.angle_alpha   90.00
_cell.angle_beta   90.00
_cell.angle_gamma   90.00
#
_symmetry.space_group_name_H-M   'P 1'
#
loop_
_entity.id
_entity.type
_entity.pdbx_description
1 polymer ?
#
loop_
_entity_poly.entity_id
_entity_poly.type
_entity_poly.pdbx_seq_one_letter_code
_entity_poly.pdbx_strand_id
1 'polypeptide(L)'
;MQFGKSVGIACSSFAITNIDDMFVLVTFFSVASTSKTMTPLMITLGQFVGFTVIIIISMIGFGASLALPSEPIGFLGLLPILMGVWNLFGLLFEEEEEEEDTPNIAGMKSILKVSSITVMNGGDNIGTYVPLFAQAKGAEIAVYVVTYYILLGVWCLVALLAMRQKHVLLLAQKYMSVVIPFLFLGLGIFIVIKSSCYPWSIDHIDASISTHPGKIIMAVVTTILLLICMGAMLWLKLRKKAAPPPPDVDIPLEGNSPRLSESAIEAQISPPNACHPPQISTRRSSKEILNIENGDPAKGAAKSTPTLPIQDNDEPRRSNEKLYLENHRVGIIA
;
A
#
# COMPACT_ATOMS: atom_id res chain seq x y z
N MET A 1 -14.92 15.33 33.40
CA MET A 1 -14.42 15.36 31.99
C MET A 1 -15.60 15.59 31.07
N GLN A 2 -15.39 16.24 29.92
CA GLN A 2 -16.40 16.30 28.85
C GLN A 2 -16.23 15.06 27.96
N PHE A 3 -16.69 13.89 28.42
CA PHE A 3 -16.43 12.59 27.78
C PHE A 3 -16.76 12.58 26.27
N GLY A 4 -17.93 13.11 25.88
CA GLY A 4 -18.32 13.20 24.47
C GLY A 4 -17.39 14.08 23.61
N LYS A 5 -16.78 15.13 24.20
CA LYS A 5 -15.77 15.95 23.51
C LYS A 5 -14.48 15.16 23.31
N SER A 6 -14.05 14.38 24.30
CA SER A 6 -12.86 13.52 24.19
C SER A 6 -13.06 12.43 23.13
N VAL A 7 -14.22 11.76 23.11
CA VAL A 7 -14.56 10.77 22.08
C VAL A 7 -14.64 11.44 20.69
N GLY A 8 -15.29 12.60 20.56
CA GLY A 8 -15.36 13.32 19.28
C GLY A 8 -13.98 13.73 18.74
N ILE A 9 -13.10 14.21 19.62
CA ILE A 9 -11.69 14.50 19.26
C ILE A 9 -11.00 13.21 18.79
N ALA A 10 -11.06 12.12 19.56
CA ALA A 10 -10.44 10.85 19.18
C ALA A 10 -10.97 10.29 17.85
N CYS A 11 -12.29 10.33 17.61
CA CYS A 11 -12.86 9.92 16.33
C CYS A 11 -12.34 10.77 15.18
N SER A 12 -12.25 12.09 15.35
CA SER A 12 -11.72 12.98 14.31
C SER A 12 -10.22 12.78 14.05
N SER A 13 -9.36 12.72 15.08
CA SER A 13 -7.92 12.54 14.91
C SER A 13 -7.56 11.16 14.35
N PHE A 14 -8.26 10.10 14.78
CA PHE A 14 -8.12 8.77 14.21
C PHE A 14 -8.53 8.76 12.73
N ALA A 15 -9.72 9.28 12.41
CA ALA A 15 -10.19 9.30 11.03
C ALA A 15 -9.28 10.11 10.08
N ILE A 16 -8.69 11.21 10.55
CA ILE A 16 -7.73 12.02 9.77
C ILE A 16 -6.45 11.23 9.49
N THR A 17 -5.93 10.48 10.46
CA THR A 17 -4.60 9.83 10.38
C THR A 17 -4.62 8.35 9.99
N ASN A 18 -5.78 7.77 9.72
CA ASN A 18 -5.90 6.35 9.29
C ASN A 18 -6.61 6.24 7.94
N ILE A 19 -6.84 7.37 7.29
CA ILE A 19 -7.53 7.49 6.00
C ILE A 19 -6.70 6.88 4.87
N ASP A 20 -5.39 7.13 4.88
CA ASP A 20 -4.46 6.63 3.87
C ASP A 20 -4.16 5.13 4.10
N ASP A 21 -4.01 4.75 5.36
CA ASP A 21 -3.94 3.36 5.82
C ASP A 21 -5.13 2.51 5.35
N MET A 22 -6.32 3.11 5.14
CA MET A 22 -7.48 2.39 4.61
C MET A 22 -7.22 1.85 3.19
N PHE A 23 -6.51 2.58 2.33
CA PHE A 23 -6.20 2.17 0.95
C PHE A 23 -5.21 1.00 0.93
N VAL A 24 -4.20 1.07 1.79
CA VAL A 24 -3.20 0.01 2.00
C VAL A 24 -3.86 -1.24 2.57
N LEU A 25 -4.72 -1.09 3.57
CA LEU A 25 -5.44 -2.17 4.22
C LEU A 25 -6.44 -2.88 3.26
N VAL A 26 -7.15 -2.11 2.44
CA VAL A 26 -8.00 -2.65 1.35
C VAL A 26 -7.16 -3.45 0.35
N THR A 27 -5.99 -2.93 -0.02
CA THR A 27 -5.07 -3.61 -0.95
C THR A 27 -4.59 -4.94 -0.38
N PHE A 28 -4.17 -4.97 0.90
CA PHE A 28 -3.82 -6.21 1.57
C PHE A 28 -4.97 -7.23 1.59
N PHE A 29 -6.20 -6.82 1.94
CA PHE A 29 -7.35 -7.73 1.94
C PHE A 29 -7.71 -8.22 0.53
N SER A 30 -7.52 -7.40 -0.52
CA SER A 30 -7.65 -7.84 -1.91
C SER A 30 -6.59 -8.89 -2.30
N VAL A 31 -5.35 -8.78 -1.81
CA VAL A 31 -4.27 -9.76 -2.07
C VAL A 31 -4.52 -11.06 -1.30
N ALA A 32 -4.90 -10.98 -0.03
CA ALA A 32 -5.26 -12.15 0.80
C ALA A 32 -6.49 -12.91 0.27
N SER A 33 -7.40 -12.25 -0.44
CA SER A 33 -8.54 -12.92 -1.09
C SER A 33 -8.14 -13.85 -2.23
N THR A 34 -6.93 -13.68 -2.80
CA THR A 34 -6.42 -14.46 -3.95
C THR A 34 -5.30 -15.44 -3.54
N SER A 35 -4.57 -15.16 -2.46
CA SER A 35 -3.45 -15.99 -2.00
C SER A 35 -3.83 -16.96 -0.87
N LYS A 36 -3.39 -18.22 -0.97
CA LYS A 36 -3.55 -19.22 0.11
C LYS A 36 -2.61 -19.00 1.31
N THR A 37 -1.63 -18.10 1.23
CA THR A 37 -0.62 -17.88 2.29
C THR A 37 -0.88 -16.65 3.17
N MET A 38 -1.81 -15.78 2.78
CA MET A 38 -2.23 -14.62 3.57
C MET A 38 -3.70 -14.74 3.93
N THR A 39 -4.01 -14.80 5.23
CA THR A 39 -5.39 -14.75 5.72
C THR A 39 -5.76 -13.33 6.15
N PRO A 40 -7.04 -12.93 6.05
CA PRO A 40 -7.54 -11.69 6.63
C PRO A 40 -7.17 -11.50 8.12
N LEU A 41 -7.15 -12.60 8.88
CA LEU A 41 -6.80 -12.59 10.30
C LEU A 41 -5.34 -12.14 10.52
N MET A 42 -4.40 -12.59 9.67
CA MET A 42 -3.00 -12.15 9.72
C MET A 42 -2.83 -10.67 9.39
N ILE A 43 -3.63 -10.12 8.48
CA ILE A 43 -3.62 -8.68 8.16
C ILE A 43 -4.12 -7.89 9.37
N THR A 44 -5.28 -8.26 9.93
CA THR A 44 -5.82 -7.61 11.13
C THR A 44 -4.83 -7.67 12.30
N LEU A 45 -4.20 -8.81 12.56
CA LEU A 45 -3.16 -8.92 13.59
C LEU A 45 -1.94 -8.04 13.29
N GLY A 46 -1.49 -7.98 12.03
CA GLY A 46 -0.39 -7.11 11.61
C GLY A 46 -0.71 -5.64 11.88
N GLN A 47 -1.91 -5.19 11.50
CA GLN A 47 -2.38 -3.83 11.73
C GLN A 47 -2.45 -3.51 13.24
N PHE A 48 -3.01 -4.40 14.07
CA PHE A 48 -3.05 -4.20 15.53
C PHE A 48 -1.65 -4.15 16.14
N VAL A 49 -0.70 -4.98 15.68
CA VAL A 49 0.70 -4.92 16.14
C VAL A 49 1.39 -3.62 15.72
N GLY A 50 1.29 -3.23 14.45
CA GLY A 50 1.87 -1.99 13.94
C GLY A 50 1.30 -0.74 14.60
N PHE A 51 -0.02 -0.69 14.76
CA PHE A 51 -0.70 0.39 15.47
C PHE A 51 -0.31 0.42 16.96
N THR A 52 -0.08 -0.72 17.61
CA THR A 52 0.44 -0.75 18.98
C THR A 52 1.83 -0.13 19.07
N VAL A 53 2.70 -0.38 18.09
CA VAL A 53 4.04 0.25 18.01
C VAL A 53 3.91 1.78 17.83
N ILE A 54 3.03 2.25 16.94
CA ILE A 54 2.71 3.68 16.76
C ILE A 54 2.26 4.31 18.08
N ILE A 55 1.36 3.65 18.81
CA ILE A 55 0.85 4.15 20.10
C ILE A 55 1.96 4.18 21.16
N ILE A 56 2.85 3.18 21.20
CA ILE A 56 4.01 3.17 22.10
C ILE A 56 4.97 4.33 21.78
N ILE A 57 5.32 4.53 20.51
CA ILE A 57 6.18 5.66 20.08
C ILE A 57 5.51 7.00 20.43
N SER A 58 4.20 7.11 20.19
CA SER A 58 3.41 8.30 20.55
C SER A 58 3.38 8.53 22.07
N MET A 59 3.34 7.48 22.88
CA MET A 59 3.38 7.56 24.34
C MET A 59 4.78 7.93 24.85
N ILE A 60 5.85 7.51 24.17
CA ILE A 60 7.23 7.93 24.45
C ILE A 60 7.40 9.42 24.11
N GLY A 61 6.90 9.88 22.96
CA GLY A 61 6.90 11.30 22.58
C GLY A 61 6.09 12.16 23.56
N PHE A 62 4.93 11.67 24.02
CA PHE A 62 4.19 12.26 25.13
C PHE A 62 5.02 12.30 26.42
N GLY A 63 5.68 11.21 26.81
CA GLY A 63 6.57 11.16 27.97
C GLY A 63 7.71 12.17 27.90
N ALA A 64 8.30 12.36 26.72
CA ALA A 64 9.30 13.41 26.49
C ALA A 64 8.70 14.83 26.60
N SER A 65 7.45 15.03 26.17
CA SER A 65 6.77 16.33 26.32
C SER A 65 6.51 16.72 27.78
N LEU A 66 6.44 15.76 28.71
CA LEU A 66 6.30 16.03 30.15
C LEU A 66 7.56 16.64 30.79
N ALA A 67 8.71 16.63 30.10
CA ALA A 67 9.91 17.34 30.51
C ALA A 67 9.86 18.84 30.15
N LEU A 68 8.90 19.26 29.34
CA LEU A 68 8.67 20.67 29.00
C LEU A 68 7.65 21.28 29.98
N PRO A 69 7.69 22.62 30.21
CA PRO A 69 6.61 23.30 30.91
C PRO A 69 5.27 23.09 30.18
N SER A 70 4.16 23.16 30.93
CA SER A 70 2.80 22.90 30.42
C SER A 70 2.37 23.80 29.26
N GLU A 71 2.94 25.00 29.17
CA GLU A 71 2.45 26.08 28.33
C GLU A 71 3.06 26.07 26.92
N PRO A 72 4.39 25.86 26.71
CA PRO A 72 4.98 25.61 25.39
C PRO A 72 4.44 24.38 24.64
N ILE A 73 3.80 23.42 25.32
CA ILE A 73 3.28 22.18 24.70
C ILE A 73 2.39 22.46 23.48
N GLY A 74 1.68 23.60 23.48
CA GLY A 74 0.88 24.06 22.34
C GLY A 74 1.61 24.17 21.01
N PHE A 75 2.92 24.45 21.02
CA PHE A 75 3.73 24.52 19.79
C PHE A 75 3.91 23.16 19.11
N LEU A 76 3.60 22.04 19.76
CA LEU A 76 3.50 20.74 19.09
C LEU A 76 2.40 20.73 18.02
N GLY A 77 1.41 21.65 18.07
CA GLY A 77 0.43 21.85 17.00
C GLY A 77 1.03 22.34 15.67
N LEU A 78 2.28 22.84 15.68
CA LEU A 78 3.02 23.12 14.46
C LEU A 78 3.37 21.82 13.68
N LEU A 79 3.45 20.65 14.33
CA LEU A 79 3.74 19.38 13.64
C LEU A 79 2.61 19.01 12.65
N PRO A 80 1.32 18.91 13.04
CA PRO A 80 0.24 18.73 12.07
C PRO A 80 0.14 19.86 11.03
N ILE A 81 0.47 21.11 11.36
CA ILE A 81 0.51 22.20 10.37
C ILE A 81 1.57 21.89 9.29
N LEU A 82 2.76 21.47 9.69
CA LEU A 82 3.84 21.11 8.76
C LEU A 82 3.47 19.89 7.90
N MET A 83 2.82 18.86 8.48
CA MET A 83 2.31 17.71 7.73
C MET A 83 1.24 18.14 6.69
N GLY A 84 0.31 19.01 7.08
CA GLY A 84 -0.69 19.56 6.17
C GLY A 84 -0.07 20.33 5.00
N VAL A 85 0.96 21.14 5.27
CA VAL A 85 1.69 21.87 4.21
C VAL A 85 2.55 20.94 3.34
N TRP A 86 3.17 19.91 3.92
CA TRP A 86 3.91 18.89 3.17
C TRP A 86 3.01 18.16 2.16
N ASN A 87 1.83 17.72 2.61
CA ASN A 87 0.86 17.05 1.76
C ASN A 87 0.29 18.01 0.69
N LEU A 88 0.08 19.30 1.04
CA LEU A 88 -0.32 20.32 0.07
C LEU A 88 0.73 20.53 -1.03
N PHE A 89 2.03 20.48 -0.70
CA PHE A 89 3.08 20.49 -1.72
C PHE A 89 3.07 19.22 -2.59
N GLY A 90 2.66 18.06 -2.08
CA GLY A 90 2.40 16.85 -2.89
C GLY A 90 1.35 17.08 -3.98
N LEU A 91 0.27 17.80 -3.66
CA LEU A 91 -0.77 18.13 -4.65
C LEU A 91 -0.34 19.18 -5.67
N LEU A 92 0.52 20.13 -5.28
CA LEU A 92 0.96 21.23 -6.14
C LEU A 92 2.12 20.87 -7.07
N PHE A 93 2.91 19.87 -6.68
CA PHE A 93 4.03 19.36 -7.47
C PHE A 93 3.80 17.87 -7.67
N GLU A 94 3.13 17.51 -8.78
CA GLU A 94 2.81 16.13 -9.16
C GLU A 94 4.02 15.22 -8.90
N GLU A 95 3.88 14.43 -7.83
CA GLU A 95 4.64 13.22 -7.60
C GLU A 95 3.99 12.15 -8.47
N GLU A 96 4.78 11.62 -9.40
CA GLU A 96 4.53 10.26 -9.85
C GLU A 96 4.66 9.40 -8.59
N GLU A 97 3.57 8.75 -8.18
CA GLU A 97 3.60 7.76 -7.11
C GLU A 97 4.53 6.63 -7.59
N GLU A 98 5.81 6.69 -7.23
CA GLU A 98 6.70 5.53 -7.30
C GLU A 98 5.97 4.40 -6.56
N GLU A 99 5.59 3.34 -7.28
CA GLU A 99 5.05 2.15 -6.64
C GLU A 99 6.11 1.68 -5.64
N GLU A 100 5.88 1.88 -4.34
CA GLU A 100 6.81 1.41 -3.32
C GLU A 100 6.93 -0.10 -3.48
N ASP A 101 8.08 -0.51 -4.03
CA ASP A 101 8.45 -1.89 -4.33
C ASP A 101 8.32 -2.70 -3.04
N THR A 102 7.13 -3.31 -2.82
CA THR A 102 6.78 -3.77 -1.47
C THR A 102 7.82 -4.77 -1.02
N PRO A 103 8.62 -4.48 0.02
CA PRO A 103 9.97 -5.01 0.11
C PRO A 103 9.92 -6.53 0.06
N ASN A 104 10.52 -7.10 -0.98
CA ASN A 104 10.35 -8.49 -1.36
C ASN A 104 11.27 -9.38 -0.50
N ILE A 105 11.17 -9.19 0.82
CA ILE A 105 11.89 -9.91 1.86
C ILE A 105 11.27 -11.31 1.95
N ALA A 106 11.74 -12.17 1.05
CA ALA A 106 11.38 -13.58 0.98
C ALA A 106 11.59 -14.24 2.37
N GLY A 107 10.49 -14.59 3.03
CA GLY A 107 10.50 -15.25 4.34
C GLY A 107 9.87 -14.46 5.50
N MET A 108 9.53 -13.18 5.32
CA MET A 108 8.85 -12.42 6.38
C MET A 108 7.42 -12.97 6.61
N LYS A 109 7.05 -13.29 7.87
CA LYS A 109 5.69 -13.72 8.21
C LYS A 109 4.68 -12.62 7.84
N SER A 110 3.53 -12.99 7.27
CA SER A 110 2.51 -12.06 6.77
C SER A 110 2.13 -10.94 7.75
N ILE A 111 2.06 -11.25 9.04
CA ILE A 111 1.80 -10.30 10.14
C ILE A 111 2.87 -9.20 10.20
N LEU A 112 4.15 -9.57 10.08
CA LEU A 112 5.28 -8.64 10.15
C LEU A 112 5.34 -7.72 8.93
N LYS A 113 5.06 -8.23 7.71
CA LYS A 113 4.99 -7.37 6.51
C LYS A 113 3.93 -6.27 6.68
N VAL A 114 2.73 -6.63 7.14
CA VAL A 114 1.66 -5.67 7.37
C VAL A 114 2.04 -4.70 8.50
N SER A 115 2.51 -5.19 9.65
CA SER A 115 2.89 -4.30 10.77
C SER A 115 4.02 -3.33 10.44
N SER A 116 5.00 -3.74 9.61
CA SER A 116 6.08 -2.85 9.18
C SER A 116 5.55 -1.72 8.29
N ILE A 117 4.66 -2.04 7.36
CA ILE A 117 4.05 -1.04 6.46
C ILE A 117 3.12 -0.11 7.25
N THR A 118 2.33 -0.61 8.21
CA THR A 118 1.58 0.23 9.16
C THR A 118 2.51 1.23 9.88
N VAL A 119 3.65 0.78 10.41
CA VAL A 119 4.60 1.64 11.15
C VAL A 119 5.32 2.65 10.24
N MET A 120 5.59 2.28 8.98
CA MET A 120 6.17 3.19 7.97
C MET A 120 5.19 4.31 7.60
N ASN A 121 3.92 3.98 7.39
CA ASN A 121 2.88 4.96 7.06
C ASN A 121 2.52 5.85 8.25
N GLY A 122 2.44 5.29 9.45
CA GLY A 122 1.95 5.96 10.66
C GLY A 122 2.85 7.07 11.25
N GLY A 123 3.73 7.67 10.45
CA GLY A 123 4.45 8.89 10.80
C GLY A 123 3.51 10.07 11.05
N ASP A 124 2.37 10.13 10.36
CA ASP A 124 1.31 11.12 10.56
C ASP A 124 0.50 10.85 11.84
N ASN A 125 0.24 9.58 12.17
CA ASN A 125 -0.30 9.17 13.47
C ASN A 125 0.62 9.67 14.59
N ILE A 126 1.92 9.36 14.54
CA ILE A 126 2.89 9.79 15.57
C ILE A 126 2.94 11.33 15.65
N GLY A 127 3.08 12.00 14.51
CA GLY A 127 3.14 13.47 14.40
C GLY A 127 1.87 14.19 14.90
N THR A 128 0.74 13.49 14.98
CA THR A 128 -0.55 14.00 15.47
C THR A 128 -0.85 13.60 16.90
N TYR A 129 -0.61 12.34 17.26
CA TYR A 129 -0.94 11.77 18.55
C TYR A 129 -0.04 12.31 19.67
N VAL A 130 1.25 12.56 19.40
CA VAL A 130 2.16 13.18 20.38
C VAL A 130 1.66 14.57 20.84
N PRO A 131 1.40 15.55 19.93
CA PRO A 131 0.76 16.82 20.30
C PRO A 131 -0.58 16.66 21.04
N LEU A 132 -1.39 15.69 20.61
CA LEU A 132 -2.75 15.51 21.12
C LEU A 132 -2.77 14.92 22.53
N PHE A 133 -1.87 13.98 22.82
CA PHE A 133 -1.70 13.38 24.15
C PHE A 133 -1.08 14.39 25.12
N ALA A 134 -0.10 15.18 24.68
CA ALA A 134 0.51 16.23 25.49
C ALA A 134 -0.50 17.31 25.96
N GLN A 135 -1.56 17.55 25.17
CA GLN A 135 -2.66 18.45 25.53
C GLN A 135 -3.89 17.77 26.17
N ALA A 136 -3.77 16.51 26.58
CA ALA A 136 -4.86 15.74 27.17
C ALA A 136 -4.57 15.37 28.62
N LYS A 137 -5.62 15.28 29.44
CA LYS A 137 -5.49 14.77 30.82
C LYS A 137 -5.28 13.25 30.78
N GLY A 138 -4.62 12.66 31.78
CA GLY A 138 -4.29 11.22 31.77
C GLY A 138 -5.48 10.28 31.47
N ALA A 139 -6.67 10.54 32.03
CA ALA A 139 -7.86 9.76 31.71
C ALA A 139 -8.57 10.15 30.38
N GLU A 140 -8.24 11.29 29.77
CA GLU A 140 -8.62 11.60 28.38
C GLU A 140 -7.74 10.81 27.39
N ILE A 141 -6.44 10.65 27.68
CA ILE A 141 -5.53 9.78 26.91
C ILE A 141 -6.04 8.33 26.92
N ALA A 142 -6.50 7.83 28.08
CA ALA A 142 -7.12 6.50 28.17
C ALA A 142 -8.36 6.37 27.27
N VAL A 143 -9.23 7.39 27.22
CA VAL A 143 -10.38 7.42 26.31
C VAL A 143 -9.93 7.43 24.84
N TYR A 144 -8.90 8.20 24.49
CA TYR A 144 -8.36 8.23 23.13
C TYR A 144 -7.83 6.85 22.70
N VAL A 145 -6.97 6.23 23.51
CA VAL A 145 -6.39 4.91 23.21
C VAL A 145 -7.47 3.83 23.06
N VAL A 146 -8.45 3.78 23.96
CA VAL A 146 -9.57 2.81 23.84
C VAL A 146 -10.40 3.08 22.59
N THR A 147 -10.72 4.35 22.29
CA THR A 147 -11.47 4.73 21.09
C THR A 147 -10.71 4.36 19.82
N TYR A 148 -9.40 4.59 19.78
CA TYR A 148 -8.55 4.26 18.64
C TYR A 148 -8.55 2.75 18.35
N TYR A 149 -8.41 1.87 19.35
CA TYR A 149 -8.45 0.41 19.10
C TYR A 149 -9.84 -0.07 18.66
N ILE A 150 -10.93 0.54 19.13
CA ILE A 150 -12.28 0.26 18.65
C ILE A 150 -12.41 0.68 17.17
N LEU A 151 -11.99 1.90 16.84
CA LEU A 151 -12.04 2.41 15.47
C LEU A 151 -11.11 1.65 14.52
N LEU A 152 -9.97 1.16 14.98
CA LEU A 152 -9.08 0.28 14.21
C LEU A 152 -9.79 -1.03 13.81
N GLY A 153 -10.52 -1.63 14.74
CA GLY A 153 -11.37 -2.79 14.44
C GLY A 153 -12.46 -2.47 13.42
N VAL A 154 -13.09 -1.29 13.51
CA VAL A 154 -14.06 -0.80 12.52
C VAL A 154 -13.41 -0.56 11.16
N TRP A 155 -12.22 0.04 11.11
CA TRP A 155 -11.46 0.29 9.87
C TRP A 155 -11.09 -1.02 9.16
N CYS A 156 -10.62 -2.03 9.91
CA CYS A 156 -10.39 -3.37 9.38
C CYS A 156 -11.67 -3.98 8.77
N LEU A 157 -12.82 -3.81 9.43
CA LEU A 157 -14.11 -4.28 8.89
C LEU A 157 -14.55 -3.50 7.64
N VAL A 158 -14.40 -2.18 7.64
CA VAL A 158 -14.72 -1.32 6.50
C VAL A 158 -13.84 -1.68 5.30
N ALA A 159 -12.54 -1.87 5.50
CA ALA A 159 -11.61 -2.29 4.45
C ALA A 159 -11.95 -3.69 3.88
N LEU A 160 -12.33 -4.64 4.74
CA LEU A 160 -12.81 -5.97 4.33
C LEU A 160 -14.08 -5.91 3.47
N LEU A 161 -14.99 -4.98 3.75
CA LEU A 161 -16.20 -4.76 2.94
C LEU A 161 -15.87 -4.00 1.63
N ALA A 162 -14.96 -3.02 1.70
CA ALA A 162 -14.57 -2.17 0.58
C ALA A 162 -13.68 -2.87 -0.47
N MET A 163 -12.99 -3.96 -0.13
CA MET A 163 -12.05 -4.65 -1.04
C MET A 163 -12.64 -5.13 -2.37
N ARG A 164 -13.97 -5.24 -2.48
CA ARG A 164 -14.67 -5.58 -3.73
C ARG A 164 -14.97 -4.38 -4.63
N GLN A 165 -14.74 -3.15 -4.18
CA GLN A 165 -15.21 -1.90 -4.82
C GLN A 165 -14.06 -0.96 -5.21
N LYS A 166 -13.12 -1.45 -6.03
CA LYS A 166 -11.92 -0.70 -6.45
C LYS A 166 -12.21 0.68 -7.04
N HIS A 167 -13.29 0.85 -7.80
CA HIS A 167 -13.69 2.16 -8.35
C HIS A 167 -14.07 3.19 -7.28
N VAL A 168 -14.79 2.78 -6.24
CA VAL A 168 -15.16 3.66 -5.12
C VAL A 168 -13.91 4.06 -4.34
N LEU A 169 -12.98 3.12 -4.18
CA LEU A 169 -11.72 3.33 -3.50
C LEU A 169 -10.84 4.39 -4.20
N LEU A 170 -10.59 4.25 -5.51
CA LEU A 170 -9.80 5.23 -6.28
C LEU A 170 -10.43 6.62 -6.28
N LEU A 171 -11.77 6.69 -6.36
CA LEU A 171 -12.48 7.97 -6.30
C LEU A 171 -12.34 8.60 -4.89
N ALA A 172 -12.47 7.79 -3.84
CA ALA A 172 -12.24 8.24 -2.47
C ALA A 172 -10.79 8.73 -2.27
N GLN A 173 -9.77 7.99 -2.71
CA GLN A 173 -8.36 8.38 -2.64
C GLN A 173 -8.13 9.76 -3.27
N LYS A 174 -8.68 10.01 -4.47
CA LYS A 174 -8.56 11.30 -5.16
C LYS A 174 -9.24 12.47 -4.42
N TYR A 175 -10.36 12.23 -3.74
CA TYR A 175 -10.98 13.29 -2.91
C TYR A 175 -10.25 13.48 -1.58
N MET A 176 -9.84 12.39 -0.94
CA MET A 176 -9.16 12.44 0.36
C MET A 176 -7.79 13.07 0.24
N SER A 177 -6.99 12.75 -0.79
CA SER A 177 -5.67 13.39 -0.99
C SER A 177 -5.75 14.92 -1.04
N VAL A 178 -6.83 15.47 -1.62
CA VAL A 178 -7.11 16.91 -1.64
C VAL A 178 -7.57 17.44 -0.28
N VAL A 179 -8.37 16.67 0.47
CA VAL A 179 -8.98 17.11 1.74
C VAL A 179 -8.02 17.00 2.95
N ILE A 180 -7.17 15.97 2.98
CA ILE A 180 -6.24 15.65 4.08
C ILE A 180 -5.33 16.83 4.49
N PRO A 181 -4.67 17.56 3.56
CA PRO A 181 -3.87 18.75 3.90
C PRO A 181 -4.61 19.77 4.77
N PHE A 182 -5.87 20.03 4.45
CA PHE A 182 -6.71 21.00 5.16
C PHE A 182 -7.17 20.46 6.53
N LEU A 183 -7.40 19.15 6.65
CA LEU A 183 -7.70 18.51 7.93
C LEU A 183 -6.51 18.59 8.90
N PHE A 184 -5.29 18.32 8.42
CA PHE A 184 -4.08 18.45 9.22
C PHE A 184 -3.79 19.91 9.63
N LEU A 185 -3.94 20.85 8.70
CA LEU A 185 -3.81 22.28 8.98
C LEU A 185 -4.83 22.73 10.04
N GLY A 186 -6.10 22.35 9.88
CA GLY A 186 -7.17 22.64 10.84
C GLY A 186 -6.94 22.02 12.21
N LEU A 187 -6.45 20.77 12.26
CA LEU A 187 -6.15 20.06 13.51
C LEU A 187 -4.96 20.70 14.25
N GLY A 188 -3.90 21.09 13.54
CA GLY A 188 -2.77 21.78 14.12
C GLY A 188 -3.13 23.18 14.64
N ILE A 189 -3.91 23.94 13.88
CA ILE A 189 -4.48 25.22 14.33
C ILE A 189 -5.36 25.02 15.57
N PHE A 190 -6.21 23.99 15.61
CA PHE A 190 -7.02 23.65 16.78
C PHE A 190 -6.15 23.32 18.00
N ILE A 191 -5.07 22.56 17.83
CA ILE A 191 -4.11 22.23 18.90
C ILE A 191 -3.45 23.52 19.42
N VAL A 192 -3.01 24.42 18.54
CA VAL A 192 -2.43 25.73 18.91
C VAL A 192 -3.43 26.62 19.64
N ILE A 193 -4.66 26.81 19.13
CA ILE A 193 -5.68 27.69 19.72
C ILE A 193 -6.23 27.13 21.05
N LYS A 194 -6.34 25.80 21.17
CA LYS A 194 -6.74 25.15 22.43
C LYS A 194 -5.68 25.35 23.52
N SER A 195 -4.42 25.46 23.14
CA SER A 195 -3.32 25.73 24.05
C SER A 195 -3.23 27.22 24.41
N SER A 196 -2.70 27.52 25.59
CA SER A 196 -2.36 28.90 25.97
C SER A 196 -0.93 29.29 25.55
N CYS A 197 -0.29 28.60 24.59
CA CYS A 197 1.13 28.81 24.31
C CYS A 197 1.45 30.22 23.80
N TYR A 198 0.63 30.77 22.90
CA TYR A 198 0.82 32.14 22.40
C TYR A 198 0.61 33.21 23.47
N PRO A 199 -0.53 33.24 24.22
CA PRO A 199 -0.68 34.14 25.35
C PRO A 199 0.47 34.05 26.35
N TRP A 200 0.83 32.82 26.77
CA TRP A 200 1.92 32.61 27.72
C TRP A 200 3.27 33.14 27.22
N SER A 201 3.63 32.90 25.96
CA SER A 201 4.87 33.42 25.39
C SER A 201 4.86 34.95 25.24
N ILE A 202 3.70 35.54 24.91
CA ILE A 202 3.54 37.01 24.86
C ILE A 202 3.75 37.60 26.26
N ASP A 203 3.01 37.10 27.26
CA ASP A 203 3.09 37.57 28.65
C ASP A 203 4.51 37.40 29.23
N HIS A 204 5.19 36.30 28.91
CA HIS A 204 6.57 36.05 29.36
C HIS A 204 7.59 37.02 28.74
N ILE A 205 7.43 37.36 27.45
CA ILE A 205 8.27 38.35 26.77
C ILE A 205 7.96 39.76 27.28
N ASP A 206 6.69 40.10 27.44
CA ASP A 206 6.22 41.42 27.89
C ASP A 206 6.55 41.71 29.36
N ALA A 207 6.69 40.68 30.19
CA ALA A 207 7.25 40.80 31.54
C ALA A 207 8.75 41.15 31.56
N SER A 208 9.48 40.90 30.46
CA SER A 208 10.92 41.14 30.35
C SER A 208 11.29 42.43 29.60
N ILE A 209 10.34 43.06 28.90
CA ILE A 209 10.59 44.24 28.04
C ILE A 209 9.50 45.30 28.21
N SER A 210 9.90 46.50 28.65
CA SER A 210 8.99 47.62 28.99
C SER A 210 8.15 48.21 27.84
N THR A 211 8.45 47.85 26.59
CA THR A 211 7.68 48.28 25.40
C THR A 211 6.57 47.31 25.00
N HIS A 212 6.35 46.23 25.76
CA HIS A 212 5.39 45.16 25.48
C HIS A 212 5.36 44.67 24.00
N PRO A 213 6.53 44.26 23.43
CA PRO A 213 6.64 43.87 22.04
C PRO A 213 6.23 42.41 21.74
N GLY A 214 5.86 41.63 22.75
CA GLY A 214 5.72 40.16 22.72
C GLY A 214 4.80 39.67 21.62
N LYS A 215 3.67 40.35 21.37
CA LYS A 215 2.76 40.01 20.26
C LYS A 215 3.43 40.13 18.88
N ILE A 216 4.26 41.15 18.68
CA ILE A 216 4.99 41.37 17.41
C ILE A 216 6.12 40.34 17.30
N ILE A 217 6.89 40.15 18.37
CA ILE A 217 8.01 39.18 18.40
C ILE A 217 7.49 37.77 18.10
N MET A 218 6.43 37.31 18.78
CA MET A 218 5.86 35.98 18.56
C MET A 218 5.31 35.81 17.13
N ALA A 219 4.64 36.83 16.58
CA ALA A 219 4.19 36.78 15.19
C ALA A 219 5.37 36.65 14.21
N VAL A 220 6.41 37.48 14.36
CA VAL A 220 7.60 37.46 13.50
C VAL A 220 8.37 36.15 13.63
N VAL A 221 8.61 35.67 14.85
CA VAL A 221 9.35 34.41 15.11
C VAL A 221 8.60 33.22 14.52
N THR A 222 7.28 33.10 14.75
CA THR A 222 6.47 32.03 14.15
C THR A 222 6.49 32.10 12.62
N THR A 223 6.29 33.29 12.03
CA THR A 223 6.27 33.44 10.57
C THR A 223 7.62 33.08 9.96
N ILE A 224 8.73 33.52 10.53
CA ILE A 224 10.08 33.17 10.06
C ILE A 224 10.32 31.66 10.20
N LEU A 225 9.97 31.06 11.34
CA LEU A 225 10.12 29.63 11.57
C LEU A 225 9.33 28.81 10.52
N LEU A 226 8.05 29.14 10.32
CA LEU A 226 7.21 28.47 9.32
C LEU A 226 7.75 28.68 7.90
N LEU A 227 8.17 29.89 7.52
CA LEU A 227 8.76 30.14 6.20
C LEU A 227 10.06 29.36 5.97
N ILE A 228 10.92 29.25 6.99
CA ILE A 228 12.15 28.42 6.91
C ILE A 228 11.79 26.95 6.76
N CYS A 229 10.86 26.42 7.56
CA CYS A 229 10.41 25.04 7.46
C CYS A 229 9.76 24.77 6.09
N MET A 230 8.89 25.64 5.60
CA MET A 230 8.24 25.52 4.29
C MET A 230 9.24 25.60 3.14
N GLY A 231 10.20 26.52 3.20
CA GLY A 231 11.29 26.62 2.22
C GLY A 231 12.18 25.37 2.23
N ALA A 232 12.52 24.84 3.40
CA ALA A 232 13.27 23.59 3.53
C ALA A 232 12.49 22.38 2.99
N MET A 233 11.19 22.27 3.30
CA MET A 233 10.31 21.21 2.78
C MET A 233 10.22 21.26 1.25
N LEU A 234 9.98 22.44 0.68
CA LEU A 234 9.96 22.65 -0.77
C LEU A 234 11.31 22.30 -1.41
N TRP A 235 12.42 22.74 -0.81
CA TRP A 235 13.77 22.44 -1.27
C TRP A 235 14.10 20.94 -1.26
N LEU A 236 13.68 20.22 -0.20
CA LEU A 236 13.82 18.76 -0.13
C LEU A 236 12.99 18.05 -1.21
N LYS A 237 11.76 18.51 -1.46
CA LYS A 237 10.89 17.95 -2.51
C LYS A 237 11.46 18.19 -3.92
N LEU A 238 11.96 19.40 -4.20
CA LEU A 238 12.65 19.73 -5.45
C LEU A 238 13.95 18.91 -5.62
N ARG A 239 14.69 18.64 -4.53
CA ARG A 239 15.86 17.77 -4.57
C ARG A 239 15.54 16.31 -4.89
N LYS A 240 14.44 15.75 -4.35
CA LYS A 240 13.99 14.40 -4.72
C LYS A 240 13.75 14.30 -6.22
N LYS A 241 13.00 15.24 -6.80
CA LYS A 241 12.70 15.29 -8.24
C LYS A 241 13.93 15.55 -9.14
N ALA A 242 15.03 16.05 -8.57
CA ALA A 242 16.29 16.30 -9.28
C ALA A 242 17.33 15.18 -9.10
N ALA A 243 17.03 14.11 -8.36
CA ALA A 243 17.91 12.96 -8.27
C ALA A 243 17.90 12.20 -9.61
N PRO A 244 19.06 11.91 -10.22
CA PRO A 244 19.11 11.01 -11.37
C PRO A 244 18.66 9.61 -10.93
N PRO A 245 18.02 8.82 -11.81
CA PRO A 245 17.65 7.45 -11.50
C PRO A 245 18.89 6.63 -11.09
N PRO A 246 18.73 5.61 -10.22
CA PRO A 246 19.84 4.72 -9.88
C PRO A 246 20.42 4.11 -11.16
N PRO A 247 21.75 3.94 -11.26
CA PRO A 247 22.34 3.31 -12.42
C PRO A 247 21.79 1.89 -12.57
N ASP A 248 21.39 1.53 -13.78
CA ASP A 248 20.93 0.19 -14.10
C ASP A 248 21.96 -0.83 -13.62
N VAL A 249 21.60 -1.61 -12.59
CA VAL A 249 22.40 -2.74 -12.16
C VAL A 249 22.12 -3.83 -13.18
N ASP A 250 22.93 -3.87 -14.24
CA ASP A 250 23.00 -4.96 -15.20
C ASP A 250 23.22 -6.27 -14.45
N ILE A 251 22.14 -6.96 -14.10
CA ILE A 251 22.19 -8.34 -13.64
C ILE A 251 22.65 -9.16 -14.84
N PRO A 252 23.85 -9.77 -14.83
CA PRO A 252 24.29 -10.56 -15.96
C PRO A 252 23.34 -11.73 -16.15
N LEU A 253 22.66 -11.78 -17.30
CA LEU A 253 21.83 -12.92 -17.68
C LEU A 253 22.74 -14.12 -17.97
N GLU A 254 23.13 -14.84 -16.92
CA GLU A 254 23.87 -16.09 -17.01
C GLU A 254 22.95 -17.19 -17.58
N GLY A 255 22.80 -17.17 -18.89
CA GLY A 255 21.86 -18.00 -19.64
C GLY A 255 22.37 -18.40 -21.02
N ASN A 256 23.70 -18.46 -21.21
CA ASN A 256 24.29 -18.78 -22.50
C ASN A 256 24.38 -20.31 -22.72
N SER A 257 23.28 -20.93 -23.15
CA SER A 257 23.31 -22.28 -23.72
C SER A 257 23.90 -22.21 -25.15
N PRO A 258 24.85 -23.08 -25.55
CA PRO A 258 25.55 -22.91 -26.82
C PRO A 258 24.63 -23.11 -28.03
N ARG A 259 24.50 -22.07 -28.87
CA ARG A 259 24.02 -22.26 -30.24
C ARG A 259 25.13 -22.87 -31.06
N LEU A 260 24.98 -24.14 -31.44
CA LEU A 260 25.76 -24.74 -32.54
C LEU A 260 25.38 -24.03 -33.83
N SER A 261 26.22 -23.10 -34.29
CA SER A 261 26.12 -22.49 -35.61
C SER A 261 27.08 -23.18 -36.58
N GLU A 262 26.53 -23.75 -37.65
CA GLU A 262 27.26 -24.34 -38.77
C GLU A 262 28.10 -23.29 -39.53
N SER A 263 29.35 -23.05 -39.13
CA SER A 263 30.30 -22.25 -39.94
C SER A 263 31.79 -22.45 -39.60
N ALA A 264 32.17 -23.54 -38.93
CA ALA A 264 33.53 -23.72 -38.38
C ALA A 264 34.14 -25.10 -38.66
N ILE A 265 33.86 -25.69 -39.83
CA ILE A 265 34.56 -26.89 -40.35
C ILE A 265 34.96 -26.67 -41.83
N GLU A 266 35.67 -25.58 -42.10
CA GLU A 266 36.51 -25.44 -43.29
C GLU A 266 37.86 -24.83 -42.89
N ALA A 267 38.90 -25.17 -43.66
CA ALA A 267 40.27 -24.66 -43.53
C ALA A 267 41.07 -25.05 -42.26
N GLN A 268 41.36 -26.34 -42.09
CA GLN A 268 42.74 -26.74 -41.83
C GLN A 268 43.06 -28.19 -42.26
N ILE A 269 44.22 -28.31 -42.93
CA ILE A 269 44.91 -29.52 -43.46
C ILE A 269 44.63 -29.81 -44.95
N SER A 270 45.72 -29.79 -45.72
CA SER A 270 45.83 -30.00 -47.18
C SER A 270 46.83 -31.17 -47.44
N PRO A 271 47.24 -31.53 -48.67
CA PRO A 271 46.80 -32.76 -49.35
C PRO A 271 48.00 -33.69 -49.67
N PRO A 272 48.11 -34.37 -50.84
CA PRO A 272 47.28 -35.42 -51.47
C PRO A 272 48.04 -36.77 -51.64
N ASN A 273 47.35 -37.87 -52.00
CA ASN A 273 47.68 -38.69 -53.21
C ASN A 273 46.86 -39.99 -53.44
N ALA A 274 46.66 -40.28 -54.74
CA ALA A 274 46.62 -41.58 -55.43
C ALA A 274 45.59 -42.71 -55.08
N CYS A 275 44.59 -42.82 -55.97
CA CYS A 275 44.33 -43.97 -56.86
C CYS A 275 44.11 -45.41 -56.31
N HIS A 276 42.86 -45.90 -56.33
CA HIS A 276 42.36 -46.99 -57.22
C HIS A 276 40.92 -47.47 -56.86
N PRO A 277 40.12 -48.01 -57.82
CA PRO A 277 38.76 -48.52 -57.59
C PRO A 277 38.68 -50.08 -57.69
N PRO A 278 37.48 -50.71 -57.83
CA PRO A 278 36.56 -51.12 -56.77
C PRO A 278 36.49 -52.66 -56.60
N GLN A 279 35.86 -53.18 -55.53
CA GLN A 279 35.51 -54.61 -55.43
C GLN A 279 34.17 -54.91 -54.74
N ILE A 280 33.56 -56.01 -55.19
CA ILE A 280 32.27 -56.58 -54.75
C ILE A 280 32.56 -57.68 -53.73
N SER A 281 31.76 -57.82 -52.67
CA SER A 281 31.51 -59.18 -52.12
C SER A 281 30.15 -59.31 -51.40
N THR A 282 29.59 -60.51 -51.52
CA THR A 282 28.32 -60.94 -50.94
C THR A 282 28.55 -61.70 -49.64
N ARG A 283 27.59 -61.68 -48.70
CA ARG A 283 27.20 -62.89 -47.96
C ARG A 283 25.82 -62.80 -47.29
N ARG A 284 25.33 -63.96 -46.86
CA ARG A 284 23.94 -64.38 -46.66
C ARG A 284 23.88 -65.33 -45.44
N SER A 285 22.67 -65.66 -44.98
CA SER A 285 22.34 -66.76 -44.02
C SER A 285 22.67 -66.49 -42.54
N SER A 286 21.92 -66.98 -41.55
CA SER A 286 20.55 -67.56 -41.52
C SER A 286 19.99 -67.65 -40.08
N LYS A 287 18.66 -67.74 -39.99
CA LYS A 287 17.78 -68.55 -39.09
C LYS A 287 18.44 -69.33 -37.93
N GLU A 288 17.85 -69.41 -36.73
CA GLU A 288 16.72 -70.31 -36.34
C GLU A 288 16.12 -69.87 -34.96
N ILE A 289 14.80 -69.93 -34.65
CA ILE A 289 13.90 -71.09 -34.33
C ILE A 289 14.22 -71.69 -32.91
N LEU A 290 13.30 -72.01 -31.98
CA LEU A 290 11.83 -72.25 -31.99
C LEU A 290 11.13 -71.86 -30.64
N ASN A 291 9.79 -71.83 -30.68
CA ASN A 291 8.73 -71.81 -29.63
C ASN A 291 8.92 -72.81 -28.45
N ILE A 292 8.03 -72.88 -27.42
CA ILE A 292 6.80 -73.71 -27.44
C ILE A 292 5.93 -73.54 -26.14
N GLU A 293 4.60 -73.38 -26.30
CA GLU A 293 3.42 -73.87 -25.49
C GLU A 293 3.33 -73.63 -23.95
N ASN A 294 2.18 -73.72 -23.25
CA ASN A 294 0.70 -73.79 -23.51
C ASN A 294 -0.02 -73.39 -22.19
N GLY A 295 -1.33 -73.13 -22.08
CA GLY A 295 -2.44 -73.22 -23.03
C GLY A 295 -3.78 -72.68 -22.45
N ASP A 296 -4.83 -72.78 -23.26
CA ASP A 296 -6.18 -72.16 -23.20
C ASP A 296 -7.21 -73.12 -22.48
N PRO A 297 -8.58 -73.07 -22.59
CA PRO A 297 -9.53 -72.06 -23.12
C PRO A 297 -10.91 -71.87 -22.38
N ALA A 298 -11.74 -70.98 -22.96
CA ALA A 298 -13.23 -71.04 -23.09
C ALA A 298 -14.10 -70.39 -21.96
N LYS A 299 -15.24 -69.68 -22.18
CA LYS A 299 -16.17 -69.36 -23.32
C LYS A 299 -16.79 -67.94 -23.08
N GLY A 300 -17.47 -67.22 -23.99
CA GLY A 300 -17.73 -67.35 -25.44
C GLY A 300 -19.07 -66.71 -25.90
N ALA A 301 -19.08 -65.92 -27.01
CA ALA A 301 -20.22 -65.36 -27.79
C ALA A 301 -21.08 -64.20 -27.19
N ALA A 302 -21.70 -63.26 -27.94
CA ALA A 302 -21.50 -62.74 -29.33
C ALA A 302 -22.40 -61.49 -29.64
N LYS A 303 -21.95 -60.58 -30.55
CA LYS A 303 -22.74 -59.62 -31.42
C LYS A 303 -23.60 -58.51 -30.75
N SER A 304 -23.89 -57.33 -31.33
CA SER A 304 -23.41 -56.60 -32.54
C SER A 304 -23.96 -55.14 -32.59
N THR A 305 -23.18 -54.15 -33.06
CA THR A 305 -23.57 -52.75 -33.39
C THR A 305 -24.25 -52.65 -34.79
N PRO A 306 -25.02 -51.58 -35.15
CA PRO A 306 -24.51 -50.23 -35.59
C PRO A 306 -25.33 -49.02 -35.01
N THR A 307 -24.84 -47.79 -34.78
CA THR A 307 -24.20 -46.71 -35.60
C THR A 307 -25.17 -45.64 -36.16
N LEU A 308 -25.29 -44.48 -35.46
CA LEU A 308 -25.37 -43.05 -35.93
C LEU A 308 -26.45 -42.62 -36.99
N PRO A 309 -26.74 -41.30 -37.25
CA PRO A 309 -25.89 -40.12 -37.03
C PRO A 309 -26.51 -38.82 -36.46
N ILE A 310 -25.61 -37.84 -36.37
CA ILE A 310 -25.71 -36.42 -36.03
C ILE A 310 -26.68 -35.65 -36.95
N GLN A 311 -27.28 -34.57 -36.44
CA GLN A 311 -27.67 -33.42 -37.26
C GLN A 311 -27.20 -32.11 -36.62
N ASP A 312 -26.47 -31.32 -37.40
CA ASP A 312 -26.01 -29.96 -37.10
C ASP A 312 -26.89 -28.97 -37.90
N ASN A 313 -26.92 -27.69 -37.49
CA ASN A 313 -27.04 -26.48 -38.34
C ASN A 313 -27.62 -25.23 -37.63
N ASP A 314 -26.90 -24.12 -37.85
CA ASP A 314 -27.36 -22.75 -38.15
C ASP A 314 -28.06 -21.87 -37.09
N GLU A 315 -27.27 -20.92 -36.56
CA GLU A 315 -27.72 -19.62 -36.03
C GLU A 315 -28.12 -18.68 -37.20
N PRO A 316 -28.99 -17.67 -37.01
CA PRO A 316 -28.39 -16.31 -36.97
C PRO A 316 -29.05 -15.27 -36.04
N ARG A 317 -28.16 -14.42 -35.50
CA ARG A 317 -28.33 -13.09 -34.87
C ARG A 317 -29.64 -12.27 -34.99
N ARG A 318 -29.92 -11.61 -33.84
CA ARG A 318 -30.45 -10.23 -33.61
C ARG A 318 -31.90 -9.90 -34.02
N SER A 319 -32.71 -9.48 -33.04
CA SER A 319 -32.96 -8.05 -32.79
C SER A 319 -33.76 -7.74 -31.51
N ASN A 320 -33.39 -6.62 -30.88
CA ASN A 320 -34.17 -5.68 -30.07
C ASN A 320 -35.50 -6.13 -29.41
N GLU A 321 -35.55 -6.08 -28.08
CA GLU A 321 -36.69 -5.43 -27.41
C GLU A 321 -36.25 -4.63 -26.17
N LYS A 322 -36.64 -3.35 -26.14
CA LYS A 322 -36.55 -2.46 -24.97
C LYS A 322 -37.98 -2.24 -24.46
N LEU A 323 -38.29 -2.70 -23.26
CA LEU A 323 -39.34 -2.24 -22.32
C LEU A 323 -39.23 -3.22 -21.12
N TYR A 324 -39.39 -2.85 -19.85
CA TYR A 324 -40.35 -1.93 -19.27
C TYR A 324 -39.71 -0.84 -18.38
N LEU A 325 -40.19 0.38 -18.56
CA LEU A 325 -40.19 1.43 -17.53
C LEU A 325 -41.61 1.44 -16.92
N GLU A 326 -41.77 1.00 -15.68
CA GLU A 326 -43.02 1.21 -14.94
C GLU A 326 -42.90 2.51 -14.13
N ASN A 327 -43.85 3.43 -14.31
CA ASN A 327 -43.82 4.75 -13.71
C ASN A 327 -44.38 4.73 -12.28
N HIS A 328 -43.69 5.36 -11.33
CA HIS A 328 -44.35 5.95 -10.16
C HIS A 328 -43.98 7.42 -10.00
N ARG A 329 -44.88 8.29 -10.50
CA ARG A 329 -44.84 9.74 -10.32
C ARG A 329 -46.26 10.32 -10.22
N VAL A 330 -46.92 10.19 -9.06
CA VAL A 330 -47.98 11.08 -8.56
C VAL A 330 -47.92 11.02 -7.01
N GLY A 331 -47.96 12.12 -6.25
CA GLY A 331 -48.10 13.50 -6.69
C GLY A 331 -47.74 14.54 -5.62
N ILE A 332 -47.83 15.79 -6.04
CA ILE A 332 -47.75 17.01 -5.22
C ILE A 332 -49.18 17.46 -4.94
N ILE A 333 -49.61 17.62 -3.69
CA ILE A 333 -50.55 18.66 -3.20
C ILE A 333 -50.26 18.91 -1.70
N ALA A 334 -50.30 20.19 -1.29
CA ALA A 334 -50.20 20.74 0.08
C ALA A 334 -48.78 20.86 0.66
#